data_AF-A0A7X6RP84-F1
#
_entry.id   AF-A0A7X6RP84-F1
#
_cell.length_a   1.000
_cell.length_b   1.000
_cell.length_c   1.000
_cell.angle_alpha   90.00
_cell.angle_beta   90.00
_cell.angle_gamma   90.00
#
_symmetry.space_group_name_H-M   'P 1'
#
loop_
_entity.id
_entity.type
_entity.pdbx_description
1 polymer ?
#
loop_
_entity_poly.entity_id
_entity_poly.type
_entity_poly.pdbx_seq_one_letter_code
_entity_poly.pdbx_strand_id
1 'polypeptide(L)'
;MTLVRKGTRRITVDGNAYRWRTRKGLTRAQRRQPDGGPMTFVVEGAVAPGNPLVVTLGHPRPQGDNRPLRAPTGPEPEPVTPARVAAAVRGALAGGWRPGESGGPFRLDGSAL
;
A
#
# COMPACT_ATOMS: atom_id res chain seq x y z
N MET A 1 8.03 10.67 8.08
CA MET A 1 7.16 11.00 6.92
C MET A 1 5.73 11.01 7.43
N THR A 2 4.87 11.88 6.91
CA THR A 2 3.45 11.93 7.31
C THR A 2 2.60 11.94 6.06
N LEU A 3 1.57 11.10 5.99
CA LEU A 3 0.65 11.08 4.87
C LEU A 3 -0.13 12.41 4.78
N VAL A 4 -0.03 13.07 3.63
CA VAL A 4 -0.91 14.22 3.30
C VAL A 4 -2.37 13.78 3.35
N ARG A 5 -3.25 14.59 3.95
CA ARG A 5 -4.69 14.27 4.08
C ARG A 5 -5.39 14.01 2.74
N LYS A 6 -4.98 14.74 1.69
CA LYS A 6 -5.60 14.61 0.35
C LYS A 6 -5.31 13.25 -0.27
N GLY A 7 -6.36 12.52 -0.64
CA GLY A 7 -6.27 11.18 -1.23
C GLY A 7 -6.01 10.05 -0.23
N THR A 8 -6.07 10.33 1.08
CA THR A 8 -6.09 9.29 2.12
C THR A 8 -7.50 8.83 2.43
N ARG A 9 -7.63 7.52 2.66
CA ARG A 9 -8.85 6.87 3.14
C ARG A 9 -8.65 6.50 4.60
N ARG A 10 -9.73 6.49 5.39
CA ARG A 10 -9.72 6.02 6.78
C ARG A 10 -10.18 4.57 6.84
N ILE A 11 -9.66 3.82 7.80
CA ILE A 11 -10.13 2.49 8.14
C ILE A 11 -9.94 2.27 9.64
N THR A 12 -10.86 1.53 10.26
CA THR A 12 -10.71 1.05 11.63
C THR A 12 -10.40 -0.44 11.57
N VAL A 13 -9.29 -0.85 12.18
CA VAL A 13 -8.88 -2.26 12.26
C VAL A 13 -8.74 -2.60 13.73
N ASP A 14 -9.54 -3.56 14.18
CA ASP A 14 -9.51 -4.08 15.56
C ASP A 14 -9.57 -2.96 16.63
N GLY A 15 -10.44 -1.97 16.40
CA GLY A 15 -10.65 -0.81 17.28
C GLY A 15 -9.69 0.37 17.07
N ASN A 16 -8.61 0.19 16.31
CA ASN A 16 -7.62 1.24 16.05
C ASN A 16 -7.89 1.97 14.73
N ALA A 17 -7.81 3.30 14.76
CA ALA A 17 -8.03 4.14 13.58
C ALA A 17 -6.74 4.33 12.78
N TYR A 18 -6.81 4.04 11.49
CA TYR A 18 -5.72 4.18 10.52
C TYR A 18 -6.11 5.05 9.34
N ARG A 19 -5.09 5.57 8.65
CA ARG A 19 -5.20 6.22 7.35
C ARG A 19 -4.36 5.46 6.36
N TRP A 20 -4.86 5.28 5.15
CA TRP A 20 -4.13 4.61 4.10
C TRP A 20 -4.28 5.32 2.76
N ARG A 21 -3.32 5.13 1.87
CA ARG A 21 -3.42 5.56 0.47
C ARG A 21 -2.71 4.59 -0.46
N THR A 22 -3.27 4.43 -1.65
CA THR A 22 -2.54 3.84 -2.78
C THR A 22 -1.63 4.88 -3.42
N ARG A 23 -0.45 4.45 -3.87
CA ARG A 23 0.42 5.32 -4.66
C ARG A 23 -0.11 5.39 -6.09
N LYS A 24 -0.58 6.55 -6.53
CA LYS A 24 -1.06 6.80 -7.91
C LYS A 24 0.05 6.82 -8.97
N GLY A 25 1.29 7.16 -8.61
CA GLY A 25 2.39 7.33 -9.57
C GLY A 25 3.39 6.18 -9.59
N LEU A 26 3.85 5.79 -10.79
CA LEU A 26 5.02 4.91 -10.94
C LEU A 26 6.25 5.67 -10.44
N THR A 27 7.08 5.02 -9.62
CA THR A 27 8.43 5.54 -9.37
C THR A 27 9.25 5.50 -10.68
N ARG A 28 10.34 6.29 -10.75
CA ARG A 28 11.24 6.30 -11.91
C ARG A 28 11.78 4.89 -12.21
N ALA A 29 12.04 4.08 -11.19
CA ALA A 29 12.44 2.69 -11.32
C ALA A 29 11.31 1.81 -11.89
N GLN A 30 10.10 1.96 -11.35
CA GLN A 30 8.90 1.23 -11.81
C GLN A 30 8.53 1.53 -13.27
N ARG A 31 8.78 2.73 -13.78
CA ARG A 31 8.57 3.07 -15.21
C ARG A 31 9.41 2.23 -16.18
N ARG A 32 10.54 1.68 -15.71
CA ARG A 32 11.41 0.81 -16.52
C ARG A 32 11.00 -0.66 -16.46
N GLN A 33 10.08 -1.04 -15.57
CA GLN A 33 9.61 -2.42 -15.44
C GLN A 33 8.51 -2.72 -16.48
N PRO A 34 8.41 -3.97 -16.98
CA PRO A 34 7.46 -4.36 -18.02
C PRO A 34 6.00 -4.05 -17.69
N ASP A 35 5.60 -4.14 -16.42
CA ASP A 35 4.21 -3.99 -15.98
C ASP A 35 3.99 -2.78 -15.04
N GLY A 36 4.96 -1.85 -14.99
CA GLY A 36 4.92 -0.74 -14.03
C GLY A 36 5.24 -1.14 -12.58
N GLY A 37 5.60 -2.40 -12.33
CA GLY A 37 5.99 -2.89 -11.02
C GLY A 37 4.83 -3.10 -10.03
N PRO A 38 5.13 -3.64 -8.85
CA PRO A 38 4.12 -4.05 -7.88
C PRO A 38 3.34 -2.87 -7.34
N MET A 39 2.04 -3.06 -7.11
CA MET A 39 1.20 -2.05 -6.47
C MET A 39 1.60 -1.87 -5.00
N THR A 40 1.79 -0.62 -4.58
CA THR A 40 2.16 -0.30 -3.19
C THR A 40 1.10 0.60 -2.56
N PHE A 41 0.72 0.29 -1.33
CA PHE A 41 -0.06 1.21 -0.49
C PHE A 41 0.66 1.46 0.83
N VAL A 42 0.33 2.60 1.44
CA VAL A 42 0.92 3.02 2.71
C VAL A 42 -0.19 3.20 3.72
N VAL A 43 0.03 2.72 4.94
CA VAL A 43 -0.86 2.87 6.10
C VAL A 43 -0.10 3.60 7.22
N GLU A 44 -0.74 4.56 7.86
CA GLU A 44 -0.26 5.23 9.08
C GLU A 44 -1.35 5.26 10.14
N GLY A 45 -0.95 5.36 11.41
CA GLY A 45 -1.89 5.63 12.50
C GLY A 45 -2.61 6.96 12.30
N ALA A 46 -3.93 6.99 12.54
CA ALA A 46 -4.73 8.20 12.36
C ALA A 46 -4.51 9.23 13.48
N VAL A 47 -4.09 8.76 14.67
CA VAL A 47 -3.89 9.54 15.90
C VAL A 47 -2.41 9.93 16.08
N ALA A 48 -1.50 8.95 15.95
CA ALA A 48 -0.05 9.15 16.05
C ALA A 48 0.65 8.74 14.74
N PRO A 49 0.83 9.68 13.78
CA PRO A 49 1.61 9.41 12.57
C PRO A 49 3.11 9.41 12.90
N GLY A 50 3.86 8.44 12.37
CA GLY A 50 5.31 8.37 12.60
C GLY A 50 6.00 7.18 11.94
N ASN A 51 5.39 5.99 12.04
CA ASN A 51 5.89 4.75 11.45
C ASN A 51 4.94 4.22 10.37
N PRO A 52 5.10 4.65 9.10
CA PRO A 52 4.26 4.17 8.01
C PRO A 52 4.53 2.70 7.69
N LEU A 53 3.47 1.89 7.62
CA LEU A 53 3.47 0.57 7.02
C LEU A 53 3.41 0.72 5.50
N VAL A 54 4.40 0.18 4.80
CA VAL A 54 4.46 0.11 3.34
C VAL A 54 4.23 -1.33 2.90
N VAL A 55 3.12 -1.57 2.21
CA VAL A 55 2.74 -2.91 1.74
C VAL A 55 2.93 -2.99 0.25
N THR A 56 3.69 -3.98 -0.19
CA THR A 56 3.92 -4.27 -1.62
C THR A 56 3.08 -5.46 -2.02
N LEU A 57 2.14 -5.27 -2.93
CA LEU A 57 1.29 -6.34 -3.45
C LEU A 57 1.99 -7.03 -4.62
N GLY A 58 1.83 -8.36 -4.73
CA GLY A 58 2.46 -9.17 -5.77
C GLY A 58 1.87 -8.97 -7.18
N HIS A 59 0.84 -8.14 -7.33
CA HIS A 59 0.12 -7.96 -8.59
C HIS A 59 0.51 -6.66 -9.31
N PRO A 60 0.49 -6.67 -10.66
CA PRO A 60 0.74 -5.49 -11.47
C PRO A 60 -0.37 -4.44 -11.27
N ARG A 61 -0.03 -3.17 -11.48
CA ARG A 61 -0.98 -2.06 -11.35
C ARG A 61 -2.06 -2.13 -12.44
N PRO A 62 -3.30 -1.66 -12.17
CA PRO A 62 -4.30 -1.52 -13.21
C PRO A 62 -3.79 -0.67 -14.37
N GLN A 63 -3.94 -1.18 -15.60
CA GLN A 63 -3.32 -0.61 -16.80
C GLN A 63 -3.72 0.84 -17.12
N GLY A 64 -4.73 1.37 -16.43
CA GLY A 64 -5.26 2.72 -16.62
C GLY A 64 -4.33 3.88 -16.24
N ASP A 65 -3.19 3.66 -15.57
CA ASP A 65 -2.38 4.76 -15.03
C ASP A 65 -1.18 5.20 -15.90
N ASN A 66 -0.68 4.44 -16.89
CA ASN A 66 0.38 4.94 -17.81
C ASN A 66 0.85 4.09 -19.02
N ARG A 67 0.19 3.02 -19.46
CA ARG A 67 0.62 2.30 -20.69
C ARG A 67 -0.56 1.91 -21.58
N PRO A 68 -0.89 2.73 -22.60
CA PRO A 68 -1.92 2.35 -23.59
C PRO A 68 -1.44 1.32 -24.64
N LEU A 69 -0.16 0.90 -24.61
CA LEU A 69 0.49 0.21 -25.72
C LEU A 69 0.66 -1.31 -25.56
N ARG A 70 0.16 -1.94 -24.49
CA ARG A 70 0.36 -3.39 -24.31
C ARG A 70 -0.77 -4.05 -23.53
N ALA A 71 -1.36 -5.09 -24.12
CA ALA A 71 -2.37 -5.93 -23.48
C ALA A 71 -1.82 -6.56 -22.19
N PRO A 72 -2.66 -6.82 -21.17
CA PRO A 72 -2.22 -7.46 -19.93
C PRO A 72 -1.63 -8.85 -20.21
N THR A 73 -0.36 -9.04 -19.87
CA THR A 73 0.30 -10.35 -19.89
C THR A 73 0.30 -11.03 -18.51
N GLY A 74 -0.47 -10.52 -17.55
CA GLY A 74 -0.48 -10.99 -16.15
C GLY A 74 -1.90 -11.04 -15.55
N PRO A 75 -2.03 -11.53 -14.30
CA PRO A 75 -3.32 -11.63 -13.62
C PRO A 75 -4.01 -10.26 -13.55
N GLU A 76 -5.35 -10.29 -13.52
CA GLU A 76 -6.16 -9.08 -13.49
C GLU A 76 -5.74 -8.18 -12.32
N PRO A 77 -5.55 -6.88 -12.55
CA PRO A 77 -5.08 -5.97 -11.51
C PRO A 77 -6.13 -5.82 -10.42
N GLU A 78 -5.84 -6.39 -9.25
CA GLU A 78 -6.79 -6.41 -8.14
C GLU A 78 -6.75 -5.08 -7.36
N PRO A 79 -7.89 -4.41 -7.14
CA PRO A 79 -7.93 -3.14 -6.43
C PRO A 79 -7.53 -3.30 -4.95
N VAL A 80 -6.89 -2.29 -4.37
CA VAL A 80 -6.68 -2.26 -2.91
C VAL A 80 -8.01 -2.02 -2.22
N THR A 81 -8.57 -3.06 -1.63
CA THR A 81 -9.82 -3.01 -0.86
C THR A 81 -9.54 -2.71 0.63
N PRO A 82 -10.52 -2.14 1.36
CA PRO A 82 -10.40 -2.00 2.82
C PRO A 82 -10.12 -3.33 3.54
N ALA A 83 -10.70 -4.45 3.07
CA ALA A 83 -10.46 -5.77 3.65
C ALA A 83 -8.99 -6.19 3.57
N ARG A 84 -8.34 -5.98 2.41
CA ARG A 84 -6.92 -6.28 2.22
C ARG A 84 -6.01 -5.37 3.04
N VAL A 85 -6.40 -4.10 3.17
CA VAL A 85 -5.72 -3.16 4.08
C VAL A 85 -5.81 -3.65 5.53
N ALA A 86 -6.99 -4.12 5.97
CA ALA A 86 -7.16 -4.66 7.31
C ALA A 86 -6.31 -5.92 7.55
N ALA A 87 -6.28 -6.84 6.58
CA ALA A 87 -5.44 -8.03 6.64
C ALA A 87 -3.95 -7.68 6.71
N ALA A 88 -3.49 -6.72 5.91
CA ALA A 88 -2.12 -6.23 5.95
C ALA A 88 -1.75 -5.58 7.28
N VAL A 89 -2.66 -4.78 7.85
CA VAL A 89 -2.47 -4.16 9.16
C VAL A 89 -2.33 -5.24 10.24
N ARG A 90 -3.20 -6.24 10.26
CA ARG A 90 -3.11 -7.37 11.20
C ARG A 90 -1.81 -8.16 11.05
N GLY A 91 -1.42 -8.48 9.81
CA GLY A 91 -0.16 -9.17 9.53
C GLY A 91 1.06 -8.35 9.98
N ALA A 92 1.04 -7.05 9.75
CA ALA A 92 2.10 -6.16 10.21
C ALA A 92 2.16 -6.07 11.73
N LEU A 93 1.02 -5.95 12.43
CA LEU A 93 0.95 -5.96 13.89
C LEU A 93 1.51 -7.26 14.47
N ALA A 94 1.14 -8.41 13.88
CA ALA A 94 1.70 -9.71 14.25
C ALA A 94 3.22 -9.80 13.97
N GLY A 95 3.70 -9.12 12.92
CA GLY A 95 5.12 -8.98 12.57
C GLY A 95 5.89 -7.93 13.38
N GLY A 96 5.28 -7.34 14.41
CA GLY A 96 5.95 -6.38 15.29
C GLY A 96 5.89 -4.92 14.82
N TRP A 97 5.08 -4.59 13.82
CA TRP A 97 4.83 -3.20 13.46
C TRP A 97 4.09 -2.49 14.60
N ARG A 98 4.66 -1.36 15.04
CA ARG A 98 4.06 -0.51 16.08
C ARG A 98 3.73 0.86 15.50
N PRO A 99 2.44 1.15 15.27
CA PRO A 99 2.02 2.42 14.69
C PRO A 99 2.33 3.57 15.64
N GLY A 100 3.08 4.56 15.17
CA GLY A 100 3.41 5.77 15.93
C GLY A 100 4.73 5.72 16.70
N GLU A 101 5.44 4.59 16.72
CA GLU A 101 6.82 4.59 17.21
C GLU A 101 7.73 5.41 16.28
N SER A 102 8.76 6.05 16.83
CA SER A 102 9.78 6.74 16.04
C SER A 102 10.64 5.71 15.31
N GLY A 103 10.37 5.50 14.03
CA GLY A 103 11.06 4.50 13.22
C GLY A 103 10.95 4.74 11.72
N GLY A 104 11.84 4.10 10.96
CA GLY A 104 11.74 4.04 9.51
C GLY A 104 10.51 3.22 9.06
N PRO A 105 10.14 3.30 7.77
CA PRO A 105 8.95 2.61 7.26
C PRO A 105 9.04 1.09 7.48
N PHE A 106 8.02 0.50 8.12
CA PHE A 106 7.86 -0.95 8.21
C PHE A 106 7.40 -1.49 6.85
N ARG A 107 8.12 -2.47 6.30
CA ARG A 107 7.81 -3.04 4.98
C ARG A 107 7.21 -4.43 5.14
N LEU A 108 6.06 -4.64 4.52
CA LEU A 108 5.39 -5.93 4.45
C LEU A 108 5.27 -6.36 2.99
N ASP A 109 5.64 -7.62 2.71
CA ASP A 109 5.27 -8.26 1.46
C ASP A 109 3.83 -8.77 1.58
N GLY A 110 2.95 -8.22 0.75
CA GLY A 110 1.53 -8.54 0.70
C GLY A 110 1.16 -9.42 -0.49
N SER A 111 2.13 -10.10 -1.10
CA SER A 111 1.92 -11.06 -2.19
C SER A 111 0.94 -12.20 -1.83
N ALA A 112 0.80 -12.52 -0.53
CA ALA A 112 -0.10 -13.56 0.00
C ALA A 112 -1.40 -13.03 0.64
N LEU A 113 -1.61 -11.71 0.67
CA LEU A 113 -2.84 -11.06 1.17
C LEU A 113 -3.86 -10.91 0.05
#